data_AF-A0A532T6P8-F1
#
_entry.id   AF-A0A532T6P8-F1
#
_cell.length_a   1.000
_cell.length_b   1.000
_cell.length_c   1.000
_cell.angle_alpha   90.00
_cell.angle_beta   90.00
_cell.angle_gamma   90.00
#
_symmetry.space_group_name_H-M   'P 1'
#
loop_
_entity.id
_entity.type
_entity.pdbx_description
1 polymer ?
#
loop_
_entity_poly.entity_id
_entity_poly.type
_entity_poly.pdbx_seq_one_letter_code
_entity_poly.pdbx_strand_id
1 'polypeptide(L)'
;MEEPELYIHPELQKKLLEIIRKFLPLHQIFITTHSPFYINSFDESLSIHEIKKSEGASNVKNVDSENITDVFSDLGLAPSDLLMYNGLILVEGKRDFKLLNNLLAEFLISNHLEIISIEGKNKLHFFADHKILSKLIKLGFKFLIILDRDEGNQKILDTLPDDALKDNILLLPVREIENLYINPELITSFLIEYLSIDHAESKLKGIIIESIDQIISMSLIDRVIRKSFLDKIPFQFHYRDKDELMNIECDNDEWLDNFYSYFQSKFWIKNFKTENYGKLFEETKNFYQSVDKQKKWKIFPGKNIRPLLFEKLKETLKISIPLEKLEELMKENQFVKEELLEKIINHFTI
;
A
#
# COMPACT_ATOMS: atom_id res chain seq x y z
N MET A 1 35.40 -26.25 -1.72
CA MET A 1 34.73 -26.33 -3.02
C MET A 1 35.00 -25.03 -3.72
N GLU A 2 35.56 -25.08 -4.93
CA GLU A 2 35.89 -23.88 -5.69
C GLU A 2 34.81 -23.64 -6.74
N GLU A 3 34.17 -22.47 -6.69
CA GLU A 3 33.11 -22.00 -7.59
C GLU A 3 32.10 -23.09 -8.02
N PRO A 4 31.42 -23.74 -7.05
CA PRO A 4 30.51 -24.85 -7.34
C PRO A 4 29.28 -24.47 -8.18
N GLU A 5 29.03 -23.17 -8.37
CA GLU A 5 28.02 -22.61 -9.27
C GLU A 5 28.38 -22.68 -10.76
N LEU A 6 29.65 -22.92 -11.11
CA LEU A 6 30.10 -22.90 -12.49
C LEU A 6 29.39 -23.96 -13.32
N TYR A 7 28.88 -23.56 -14.48
CA TYR A 7 28.23 -24.43 -15.47
C TYR A 7 26.92 -25.12 -15.03
N ILE A 8 26.32 -24.71 -13.91
CA ILE A 8 25.06 -25.31 -13.43
C ILE A 8 23.88 -24.32 -13.47
N HIS A 9 22.72 -24.83 -13.89
CA HIS A 9 21.47 -24.08 -13.92
C HIS A 9 21.09 -23.56 -12.52
N PRO A 10 20.47 -22.37 -12.36
CA PRO A 10 20.12 -21.80 -11.05
C PRO A 10 19.32 -22.74 -10.14
N GLU A 11 18.43 -23.56 -10.71
CA GLU A 11 17.68 -24.57 -9.94
C GLU A 11 18.58 -25.69 -9.36
N LEU A 12 19.68 -26.02 -10.05
CA LEU A 12 20.68 -26.98 -9.57
C LEU A 12 21.55 -26.38 -8.47
N GLN A 13 21.82 -25.07 -8.52
CA GLN A 13 22.52 -24.36 -7.42
C GLN A 13 21.73 -24.49 -6.11
N LYS A 14 20.40 -24.34 -6.16
CA LYS A 14 19.49 -24.56 -5.01
C LYS A 14 19.61 -25.98 -4.45
N LYS A 15 19.48 -26.99 -5.31
CA LYS A 15 19.58 -28.40 -4.90
C LYS A 15 20.95 -28.74 -4.33
N LEU A 16 22.02 -28.19 -4.92
CA LEU A 16 23.38 -28.39 -4.43
C LEU A 16 23.57 -27.79 -3.03
N LEU A 17 23.06 -26.58 -2.79
CA LEU A 17 23.11 -25.96 -1.47
C LEU A 17 22.34 -26.77 -0.41
N GLU A 18 21.18 -27.31 -0.76
CA GLU A 18 20.43 -28.22 0.14
C GLU A 18 21.21 -29.49 0.48
N ILE A 19 21.93 -30.06 -0.50
CA ILE A 19 22.79 -31.21 -0.29
C ILE A 19 23.94 -30.84 0.65
N ILE A 20 24.63 -29.72 0.41
CA ILE A 20 25.72 -29.22 1.26
C ILE A 20 25.24 -29.05 2.70
N ARG A 21 24.06 -28.44 2.90
CA ARG A 21 23.45 -28.25 4.22
C ARG A 21 23.24 -29.54 5.00
N LYS A 22 22.90 -30.65 4.33
CA LYS A 22 22.74 -31.97 4.98
C LYS A 22 24.05 -32.51 5.56
N PHE A 23 25.21 -32.08 5.05
CA PHE A 23 26.52 -32.53 5.53
C PHE A 23 27.16 -31.60 6.57
N LEU A 24 26.66 -30.37 6.73
CA LEU A 24 27.19 -29.38 7.68
C LEU A 24 27.26 -29.85 9.15
N PRO A 25 26.31 -30.64 9.70
CA PRO A 25 26.41 -31.09 11.09
C PRO A 25 27.63 -31.98 11.38
N LEU A 26 28.24 -32.56 10.35
CA LEU A 26 29.35 -33.49 10.47
C LEU A 26 30.64 -32.99 9.81
N HIS A 27 30.58 -31.91 9.01
CA HIS A 27 31.69 -31.44 8.20
C HIS A 27 31.76 -29.92 8.15
N GLN A 28 32.98 -29.37 8.22
CA GLN A 28 33.23 -27.97 7.88
C GLN A 28 33.52 -27.88 6.37
N ILE A 29 32.77 -27.02 5.67
CA ILE A 29 32.88 -26.86 4.22
C ILE A 29 33.25 -25.41 3.91
N PHE A 30 34.36 -25.23 3.18
CA PHE A 30 34.77 -23.94 2.63
C PHE A 30 34.34 -23.86 1.18
N ILE A 31 33.68 -22.77 0.79
CA ILE A 31 33.22 -22.50 -0.57
C ILE A 31 33.79 -21.16 -1.01
N THR A 32 34.42 -21.12 -2.18
CA THR A 32 34.67 -19.86 -2.91
C THR A 32 33.56 -19.70 -3.94
N THR A 33 32.97 -18.51 -4.02
CA THR A 33 31.81 -18.24 -4.87
C THR A 33 31.83 -16.77 -5.30
N HIS A 34 31.47 -16.53 -6.55
CA HIS A 34 31.09 -15.20 -7.05
C HIS A 34 29.57 -15.08 -7.21
N SER A 35 28.83 -16.19 -7.04
CA SER A 35 27.38 -16.20 -7.19
C SER A 35 26.65 -15.50 -6.03
N PRO A 36 25.83 -14.47 -6.33
CA PRO A 36 24.98 -13.83 -5.32
C PRO A 36 23.97 -14.78 -4.68
N PHE A 37 23.59 -15.85 -5.37
CA PHE A 37 22.65 -16.83 -4.83
C PHE A 37 23.19 -17.50 -3.55
N TYR A 38 24.48 -17.86 -3.54
CA TYR A 38 25.11 -18.47 -2.36
C TYR A 38 25.32 -17.45 -1.24
N ILE A 39 25.72 -16.22 -1.60
CA ILE A 39 25.91 -15.11 -0.64
C ILE A 39 24.58 -14.74 0.02
N ASN A 40 23.49 -14.66 -0.76
CA ASN A 40 22.15 -14.33 -0.26
C ASN A 40 21.48 -15.47 0.52
N SER A 41 22.00 -16.70 0.42
CA SER A 41 21.49 -17.84 1.19
C SER A 41 22.03 -17.89 2.63
N PHE A 42 22.61 -16.79 3.11
CA PHE A 42 23.16 -16.61 4.44
C PHE A 42 22.15 -16.92 5.55
N ASP A 43 22.58 -17.71 6.52
CA ASP A 43 21.90 -17.96 7.79
C ASP A 43 22.95 -18.12 8.91
N GLU A 44 22.50 -18.34 10.15
CA GLU A 44 23.38 -18.47 11.32
C GLU A 44 24.37 -19.65 11.26
N SER A 45 24.20 -20.58 10.30
CA SER A 45 25.10 -21.71 10.08
C SER A 45 26.24 -21.43 9.10
N LEU A 46 26.27 -20.22 8.52
CA LEU A 46 27.24 -19.81 7.51
C LEU A 46 28.04 -18.59 7.99
N SER A 47 29.31 -18.49 7.60
CA SER A 47 30.14 -17.29 7.80
C SER A 47 30.69 -16.85 6.45
N ILE A 48 30.53 -15.57 6.11
CA ILE A 48 30.96 -15.00 4.83
C ILE A 48 32.27 -14.26 5.06
N HIS A 49 33.28 -14.56 4.23
CA HIS A 49 34.58 -13.91 4.26
C HIS A 49 34.84 -13.28 2.90
N GLU A 50 34.88 -11.96 2.87
CA GLU A 50 35.28 -11.20 1.69
C GLU A 50 36.81 -11.22 1.57
N ILE A 51 37.30 -11.51 0.35
CA ILE A 51 38.73 -11.51 0.04
C ILE A 51 39.00 -10.40 -0.97
N LYS A 52 39.79 -9.40 -0.57
CA LYS A 52 40.21 -8.28 -1.43
C LYS A 52 41.72 -8.19 -1.51
N LYS A 53 42.23 -7.80 -2.67
CA LYS A 53 43.67 -7.52 -2.85
C LYS A 53 43.92 -6.02 -2.70
N SER A 54 44.76 -5.63 -1.74
CA SER A 54 45.23 -4.26 -1.59
C SER A 54 46.73 -4.24 -1.35
N GLU A 55 47.44 -3.27 -1.96
CA GLU A 55 48.89 -3.10 -1.82
C GLU A 55 49.72 -4.38 -2.09
N GLY A 56 49.23 -5.24 -2.99
CA GLY A 56 49.88 -6.50 -3.35
C GLY A 56 49.63 -7.66 -2.38
N ALA A 57 48.92 -7.45 -1.27
CA ALA A 57 48.53 -8.47 -0.30
C ALA A 57 47.04 -8.81 -0.38
N SER A 58 46.68 -10.05 -0.02
CA SER A 58 45.28 -10.46 0.14
C SER A 58 44.82 -10.18 1.56
N ASN A 59 43.74 -9.42 1.69
CA ASN A 59 43.08 -9.10 2.95
C ASN A 59 41.76 -9.88 3.04
N VAL A 60 41.48 -10.42 4.22
CA VAL A 60 40.25 -11.17 4.51
C VAL A 60 39.45 -10.39 5.53
N LYS A 61 38.18 -10.11 5.21
CA LYS A 61 37.24 -9.42 6.08
C LYS A 61 36.03 -10.33 6.32
N ASN A 62 35.70 -10.57 7.59
CA ASN A 62 34.43 -11.22 7.92
C ASN A 62 33.29 -10.23 7.65
N VAL A 63 32.26 -10.69 6.95
CA VAL A 63 31.11 -9.89 6.54
C VAL A 63 29.93 -10.27 7.40
N ASP A 64 29.57 -9.38 8.32
CA ASP A 64 28.32 -9.48 9.05
C ASP A 64 27.13 -9.18 8.14
N SER A 65 25.93 -9.64 8.54
CA SER A 65 24.70 -9.43 7.77
C SER A 65 24.36 -7.97 7.47
N GLU A 66 24.94 -7.03 8.24
CA GLU A 66 24.77 -5.58 8.05
C GLU A 66 25.64 -5.01 6.94
N ASN A 67 26.73 -5.68 6.56
CA ASN A 67 27.71 -5.25 5.56
C ASN A 67 27.64 -6.07 4.25
N ILE A 68 26.63 -6.94 4.12
CA ILE A 68 26.50 -7.84 2.96
C ILE A 68 26.21 -7.08 1.65
N THR A 69 25.62 -5.89 1.75
CA THR A 69 25.41 -4.96 0.63
C THR A 69 26.70 -4.50 -0.01
N ASP A 70 27.75 -4.29 0.79
CA ASP A 70 29.05 -3.86 0.28
C ASP A 70 29.64 -4.96 -0.61
N VAL A 71 29.50 -6.23 -0.19
CA VAL A 71 29.95 -7.39 -0.96
C VAL A 71 29.19 -7.51 -2.29
N PHE A 72 27.86 -7.29 -2.29
CA PHE A 72 27.10 -7.29 -3.54
C PHE A 72 27.56 -6.16 -4.48
N SER A 73 27.77 -4.95 -3.95
CA SER A 73 28.29 -3.82 -4.71
C SER A 73 29.67 -4.10 -5.31
N ASP A 74 30.58 -4.71 -4.54
CA ASP A 74 31.93 -5.07 -5.00
C ASP A 74 31.93 -6.18 -6.06
N LEU A 75 30.90 -7.03 -6.08
CA LEU A 75 30.65 -8.01 -7.15
C LEU A 75 29.95 -7.39 -8.37
N GLY A 76 29.67 -6.08 -8.35
CA GLY A 76 28.96 -5.36 -9.42
C GLY A 76 27.47 -5.69 -9.48
N LEU A 77 26.90 -6.19 -8.39
CA LEU A 77 25.51 -6.62 -8.31
C LEU A 77 24.68 -5.60 -7.54
N ALA A 78 23.59 -5.19 -8.14
CA ALA A 78 22.58 -4.40 -7.47
C ALA A 78 21.59 -5.34 -6.73
N PRO A 79 20.98 -4.89 -5.62
CA PRO A 79 19.91 -5.67 -4.95
C PRO A 79 18.78 -6.09 -5.89
N SER A 80 18.55 -5.33 -6.98
CA SER A 80 17.65 -5.66 -8.07
C SER A 80 17.94 -7.02 -8.74
N ASP A 81 19.20 -7.41 -8.81
CA ASP A 81 19.65 -8.67 -9.43
C ASP A 81 19.21 -9.89 -8.60
N LEU A 82 18.88 -9.71 -7.32
CA LEU A 82 18.33 -10.74 -6.42
C LEU A 82 16.81 -10.91 -6.57
N LEU A 83 16.09 -9.86 -6.98
CA LEU A 83 14.63 -9.87 -7.16
C LEU A 83 14.17 -10.10 -8.59
N MET A 84 15.10 -10.14 -9.55
CA MET A 84 14.81 -10.12 -11.01
C MET A 84 14.12 -8.82 -11.49
N TYR A 85 13.95 -7.82 -10.61
CA TYR A 85 13.29 -6.54 -10.85
C TYR A 85 14.06 -5.42 -10.12
N ASN A 86 14.09 -4.22 -10.68
CA ASN A 86 14.76 -3.05 -10.10
C ASN A 86 14.04 -2.44 -8.89
N GLY A 87 12.78 -2.83 -8.67
CA GLY A 87 12.00 -2.41 -7.52
C GLY A 87 10.58 -2.96 -7.55
N LEU A 88 9.90 -2.84 -6.42
CA LEU A 88 8.55 -3.39 -6.23
C LEU A 88 7.55 -2.31 -5.83
N ILE A 89 6.34 -2.35 -6.39
CA ILE A 89 5.20 -1.58 -5.89
C ILE A 89 4.24 -2.55 -5.21
N LEU A 90 4.01 -2.37 -3.91
CA LEU A 90 3.08 -3.17 -3.14
C LEU A 90 1.75 -2.43 -3.03
N VAL A 91 0.65 -3.10 -3.35
CA VAL A 91 -0.70 -2.51 -3.32
C VAL A 91 -1.64 -3.38 -2.49
N GLU A 92 -2.71 -2.79 -1.94
CA GLU A 92 -3.62 -3.53 -1.05
C GLU A 92 -4.42 -4.63 -1.76
N GLY A 93 -4.91 -4.35 -2.98
CA GLY A 93 -5.85 -5.23 -3.68
C GLY A 93 -5.61 -5.41 -5.18
N LYS A 94 -6.35 -6.36 -5.75
CA LYS A 94 -6.28 -6.69 -7.19
C LYS A 94 -6.76 -5.56 -8.10
N ARG A 95 -7.68 -4.72 -7.61
CA ARG A 95 -8.20 -3.59 -8.39
C ARG A 95 -7.15 -2.51 -8.52
N ASP A 96 -6.43 -2.22 -7.43
CA ASP A 96 -5.30 -1.31 -7.38
C ASP A 96 -4.20 -1.77 -8.33
N PHE A 97 -3.85 -3.07 -8.26
CA PHE A 97 -2.92 -3.70 -9.19
C PHE A 97 -3.33 -3.46 -10.65
N LYS A 98 -4.58 -3.80 -11.01
CA LYS A 98 -5.04 -3.70 -12.40
C LYS A 98 -4.97 -2.25 -12.91
N LEU A 99 -5.45 -1.29 -12.11
CA LEU A 99 -5.45 0.11 -12.53
C LEU A 99 -4.03 0.67 -12.65
N LEU A 100 -3.21 0.50 -11.61
CA LEU A 100 -1.85 1.05 -11.60
C LEU A 100 -0.97 0.39 -12.67
N ASN A 101 -1.13 -0.92 -12.91
CA ASN A 101 -0.46 -1.61 -14.00
C ASN A 101 -0.83 -1.00 -15.36
N ASN A 102 -2.10 -0.63 -15.58
CA ASN A 102 -2.54 0.03 -16.82
C ASN A 102 -2.02 1.47 -16.95
N LEU A 103 -2.02 2.23 -15.86
CA LEU A 103 -1.60 3.64 -15.84
C LEU A 103 -0.08 3.80 -15.96
N LEU A 104 0.69 2.89 -15.36
CA LEU A 104 2.16 2.95 -15.28
C LEU A 104 2.87 1.96 -16.22
N ALA A 105 2.16 1.26 -17.10
CA ALA A 105 2.72 0.16 -17.93
C ALA A 105 4.09 0.49 -18.56
N GLU A 106 4.20 1.64 -19.24
CA GLU A 106 5.45 2.08 -19.89
C GLU A 106 6.57 2.35 -18.89
N PHE A 107 6.23 2.94 -17.74
CA PHE A 107 7.18 3.23 -16.67
C PHE A 107 7.67 1.95 -15.99
N LEU A 108 6.78 1.00 -15.70
CA LEU A 108 7.10 -0.29 -15.09
C LEU A 108 8.05 -1.08 -15.98
N ILE A 109 7.76 -1.18 -17.28
CA ILE A 109 8.61 -1.91 -18.25
C ILE A 109 9.97 -1.22 -18.37
N SER A 110 10.01 0.09 -18.59
CA SER A 110 11.26 0.83 -18.81
C SER A 110 12.20 0.75 -17.60
N ASN A 111 11.63 0.75 -16.39
CA ASN A 111 12.40 0.70 -15.15
C ASN A 111 12.51 -0.72 -14.56
N HIS A 112 11.99 -1.75 -15.23
CA HIS A 112 11.94 -3.14 -14.73
C HIS A 112 11.36 -3.25 -13.32
N LEU A 113 10.22 -2.60 -13.08
CA LEU A 113 9.49 -2.63 -11.80
C LEU A 113 8.30 -3.61 -11.89
N GLU A 114 7.94 -4.22 -10.76
CA GLU A 114 6.81 -5.14 -10.65
C GLU A 114 5.80 -4.66 -9.60
N ILE A 115 4.50 -4.83 -9.88
CA ILE A 115 3.44 -4.53 -8.90
C ILE A 115 2.91 -5.83 -8.28
N ILE A 116 2.88 -5.90 -6.95
CA ILE A 116 2.39 -7.05 -6.18
C ILE A 116 1.21 -6.63 -5.30
N SER A 117 0.10 -7.36 -5.38
CA SER A 117 -1.06 -7.18 -4.50
C SER A 117 -0.89 -7.99 -3.21
N ILE A 118 -1.03 -7.35 -2.04
CA ILE A 118 -0.94 -7.97 -0.71
C ILE A 118 -2.25 -8.70 -0.32
N GLU A 119 -3.32 -8.55 -1.12
CA GLU A 119 -4.61 -9.25 -0.97
C GLU A 119 -5.24 -9.14 0.44
N GLY A 120 -5.11 -7.98 1.10
CA GLY A 120 -5.82 -7.69 2.35
C GLY A 120 -5.59 -8.68 3.50
N LYS A 121 -4.56 -9.55 3.46
CA LYS A 121 -4.24 -10.51 4.52
C LYS A 121 -3.62 -9.79 5.71
N ASN A 122 -4.51 -9.14 6.47
CA ASN A 122 -4.34 -8.52 7.78
C ASN A 122 -3.18 -7.53 7.93
N LYS A 123 -3.54 -6.29 8.28
CA LYS A 123 -2.64 -5.22 8.75
C LYS A 123 -1.62 -5.68 9.84
N LEU A 124 -1.84 -6.82 10.48
CA LEU A 124 -0.91 -7.48 11.41
C LEU A 124 0.37 -8.04 10.74
N HIS A 125 0.29 -8.52 9.50
CA HIS A 125 1.48 -8.95 8.75
C HIS A 125 2.39 -7.75 8.49
N PHE A 126 1.84 -6.60 8.12
CA PHE A 126 2.60 -5.37 7.90
C PHE A 126 3.52 -4.97 9.08
N PHE A 127 3.07 -5.18 10.33
CA PHE A 127 3.90 -4.91 11.52
C PHE A 127 4.98 -5.97 11.76
N ALA A 128 4.68 -7.25 11.50
CA ALA A 128 5.69 -8.31 11.49
C ALA A 128 6.71 -8.10 10.35
N ASP A 129 6.24 -7.55 9.25
CA ASP A 129 6.99 -7.21 8.05
C ASP A 129 7.82 -5.95 8.24
N HIS A 130 7.54 -5.04 9.19
CA HIS A 130 8.40 -3.85 9.39
C HIS A 130 9.87 -4.23 9.59
N LYS A 131 10.18 -5.31 10.32
CA LYS A 131 11.56 -5.79 10.44
C LYS A 131 12.12 -6.28 9.10
N ILE A 132 11.30 -6.91 8.28
CA ILE A 132 11.65 -7.38 6.94
C ILE A 132 11.82 -6.18 6.00
N LEU A 133 10.88 -5.25 5.95
CA LEU A 133 10.90 -4.02 5.17
C LEU A 133 12.09 -3.14 5.56
N SER A 134 12.35 -2.92 6.85
CA SER A 134 13.56 -2.22 7.30
C SER A 134 14.84 -2.97 6.89
N LYS A 135 14.84 -4.30 6.91
CA LYS A 135 15.97 -5.09 6.40
C LYS A 135 16.09 -4.94 4.88
N LEU A 136 15.00 -4.90 4.13
CA LEU A 136 14.99 -4.69 2.69
C LEU A 136 15.54 -3.30 2.34
N ILE A 137 15.13 -2.25 3.07
CA ILE A 137 15.67 -0.90 2.94
C ILE A 137 17.18 -0.91 3.20
N LYS A 138 17.62 -1.53 4.30
CA LYS A 138 19.07 -1.65 4.62
C LYS A 138 19.84 -2.41 3.55
N LEU A 139 19.22 -3.40 2.93
CA LEU A 139 19.79 -4.17 1.82
C LEU A 139 19.77 -3.40 0.49
N GLY A 140 19.24 -2.18 0.46
CA GLY A 140 19.19 -1.32 -0.74
C GLY A 140 18.07 -1.68 -1.72
N PHE A 141 17.06 -2.45 -1.30
CA PHE A 141 15.91 -2.74 -2.15
C PHE A 141 15.00 -1.52 -2.29
N LYS A 142 14.71 -1.15 -3.54
CA LYS A 142 13.72 -0.10 -3.85
C LYS A 142 12.31 -0.71 -3.82
N PHE A 143 11.44 -0.19 -2.98
CA PHE A 143 10.01 -0.55 -3.03
C PHE A 143 9.13 0.62 -2.64
N LEU A 144 7.86 0.59 -3.05
CA LEU A 144 6.86 1.56 -2.66
C LEU A 144 5.59 0.82 -2.24
N ILE A 145 5.04 1.16 -1.08
CA ILE A 145 3.78 0.61 -0.60
C ILE A 145 2.69 1.66 -0.79
N ILE A 146 1.70 1.35 -1.60
CA ILE A 146 0.54 2.23 -1.83
C ILE A 146 -0.63 1.70 -1.02
N LEU A 147 -1.14 2.54 -0.13
CA LEU A 147 -2.24 2.21 0.78
C LEU A 147 -3.41 3.17 0.60
N ASP A 148 -4.60 2.67 0.93
CA ASP A 148 -5.82 3.49 1.03
C ASP A 148 -5.60 4.60 2.08
N ARG A 149 -6.13 5.80 1.82
CA ARG A 149 -6.14 6.89 2.81
C ARG A 149 -7.33 6.73 3.77
N ASP A 150 -7.34 5.62 4.50
CA ASP A 150 -8.24 5.40 5.62
C ASP A 150 -7.55 5.69 6.96
N GLU A 151 -8.36 5.89 8.00
CA GLU A 151 -7.88 6.26 9.33
C GLU A 151 -6.96 5.20 9.94
N GLY A 152 -7.19 3.93 9.60
CA GLY A 152 -6.36 2.84 10.07
C GLY A 152 -4.96 2.91 9.47
N ASN A 153 -4.86 3.15 8.17
CA ASN A 153 -3.58 3.27 7.46
C ASN A 153 -2.84 4.57 7.83
N GLN A 154 -3.57 5.68 8.00
CA GLN A 154 -2.98 6.92 8.49
C GLN A 154 -2.37 6.72 9.88
N LYS A 155 -3.11 6.09 10.78
CA LYS A 155 -2.60 5.75 12.11
C LYS A 155 -1.39 4.83 12.06
N ILE A 156 -1.38 3.83 11.16
CA ILE A 156 -0.21 2.98 10.96
C ILE A 156 0.98 3.85 10.62
N LEU A 157 0.89 4.67 9.57
CA LEU A 157 1.96 5.57 9.12
C LEU A 157 2.45 6.49 10.25
N ASP A 158 1.54 7.08 11.02
CA ASP A 158 1.84 7.97 12.14
C ASP A 158 2.55 7.24 13.30
N THR A 159 2.28 5.94 13.47
CA THR A 159 2.89 5.11 14.53
C THR A 159 4.22 4.46 14.13
N LEU A 160 4.64 4.57 12.86
CA LEU A 160 5.89 3.97 12.41
C LEU A 160 7.10 4.71 13.03
N PRO A 161 8.06 3.97 13.63
CA PRO A 161 9.22 4.56 14.28
C PRO A 161 10.31 5.01 13.29
N ASP A 162 10.34 4.48 12.07
CA ASP A 162 11.42 4.65 11.10
C ASP A 162 10.97 5.55 9.94
N ASP A 163 11.58 6.73 9.80
CA ASP A 163 11.26 7.68 8.73
C ASP A 163 11.64 7.13 7.36
N ALA A 164 12.71 6.33 7.26
CA ALA A 164 13.08 5.68 6.01
C ALA A 164 11.98 4.71 5.53
N LEU A 165 11.25 4.07 6.45
CA LEU A 165 10.10 3.25 6.08
C LEU A 165 8.91 4.09 5.64
N LYS A 166 8.66 5.23 6.30
CA LYS A 166 7.57 6.15 5.93
C LYS A 166 7.75 6.68 4.52
N ASP A 167 8.97 6.98 4.11
CA ASP A 167 9.29 7.45 2.76
C ASP A 167 8.94 6.40 1.68
N ASN A 168 8.92 5.12 2.04
CA ASN A 168 8.51 4.02 1.17
C ASN A 168 7.00 3.70 1.23
N ILE A 169 6.19 4.56 1.87
CA ILE A 169 4.73 4.39 1.98
C ILE A 169 4.03 5.62 1.40
N LEU A 170 3.22 5.40 0.37
CA LEU A 170 2.36 6.41 -0.23
C LEU A 170 0.90 6.15 0.12
N LEU A 171 0.28 7.05 0.88
CA LEU A 171 -1.18 7.08 1.02
C LEU A 171 -1.78 7.71 -0.24
N LEU A 172 -2.75 7.02 -0.86
CA LEU A 172 -3.49 7.53 -2.02
C LEU A 172 -3.97 8.97 -1.79
N PRO A 173 -4.01 9.85 -2.80
CA PRO A 173 -4.51 11.23 -2.63
C PRO A 173 -6.03 11.33 -2.41
N VAL A 174 -6.70 10.18 -2.42
CA VAL A 174 -8.12 9.95 -2.19
C VAL A 174 -8.27 8.75 -1.25
N ARG A 175 -9.48 8.53 -0.72
CA ARG A 175 -9.73 7.46 0.27
C ARG A 175 -9.33 6.06 -0.24
N GLU A 176 -9.78 5.68 -1.42
CA GLU A 176 -9.50 4.38 -2.07
C GLU A 176 -9.46 4.56 -3.59
N ILE A 177 -8.93 3.59 -4.33
CA ILE A 177 -8.71 3.73 -5.78
C ILE A 177 -10.02 3.98 -6.56
N GLU A 178 -11.16 3.47 -6.08
CA GLU A 178 -12.48 3.73 -6.66
C GLU A 178 -12.84 5.22 -6.70
N ASN A 179 -12.27 6.04 -5.79
CA ASN A 179 -12.51 7.47 -5.76
C ASN A 179 -11.95 8.20 -6.99
N LEU A 180 -10.93 7.65 -7.65
CA LEU A 180 -10.38 8.24 -8.88
C LEU A 180 -11.42 8.24 -10.02
N TYR A 181 -12.27 7.19 -10.10
CA TYR A 181 -13.33 7.08 -11.11
C TYR A 181 -14.48 8.06 -10.91
N ILE A 182 -14.61 8.61 -9.70
CA ILE A 182 -15.63 9.61 -9.37
C ILE A 182 -15.06 11.01 -9.22
N ASN A 183 -13.82 11.24 -9.69
CA ASN A 183 -13.26 12.58 -9.79
C ASN A 183 -14.18 13.43 -10.70
N PRO A 184 -14.77 14.53 -10.18
CA PRO A 184 -15.67 15.37 -10.98
C PRO A 184 -15.03 15.91 -12.26
N GLU A 185 -13.73 16.19 -12.25
CA GLU A 185 -13.01 16.65 -13.44
C GLU A 185 -12.91 15.55 -14.49
N LEU A 186 -12.53 14.34 -14.08
CA LEU A 186 -12.45 13.18 -14.98
C LEU A 186 -13.80 12.88 -15.63
N ILE A 187 -14.88 12.83 -14.85
CA ILE A 187 -16.23 12.58 -15.38
C ILE A 187 -16.65 13.72 -16.31
N THR A 188 -16.33 14.97 -15.97
CA THR A 188 -16.67 16.12 -16.81
C THR A 188 -15.96 16.05 -18.16
N SER A 189 -14.65 15.76 -18.17
CA SER A 189 -13.87 15.58 -19.40
C SER A 189 -14.44 14.46 -20.27
N PHE A 190 -14.77 13.31 -19.66
CA PHE A 190 -15.43 12.21 -20.37
C PHE A 190 -16.77 12.63 -21.00
N LEU A 191 -17.62 13.34 -20.25
CA LEU A 191 -18.92 13.78 -20.75
C LEU A 191 -18.79 14.80 -21.88
N ILE A 192 -17.80 15.70 -21.81
CA ILE A 192 -17.54 16.69 -22.87
C ILE A 192 -17.10 15.97 -24.16
N GLU A 193 -16.15 15.04 -24.07
CA GLU A 193 -15.68 14.24 -25.22
C GLU A 193 -16.84 13.44 -25.82
N TYR A 194 -17.63 12.77 -24.97
CA TYR A 194 -18.72 11.90 -25.40
C TYR A 194 -19.91 12.66 -26.01
N LEU A 195 -20.28 13.80 -25.41
CA LEU A 195 -21.42 14.60 -25.88
C LEU A 195 -21.05 15.64 -26.94
N SER A 196 -19.76 15.87 -27.18
CA SER A 196 -19.27 16.93 -28.06
C SER A 196 -19.80 18.33 -27.67
N ILE A 197 -19.79 18.65 -26.38
CA ILE A 197 -20.30 19.93 -25.84
C ILE A 197 -19.15 20.80 -25.35
N ASP A 198 -18.79 21.83 -26.12
CA ASP A 198 -17.62 22.67 -25.83
C ASP A 198 -17.84 23.80 -24.78
N HIS A 199 -19.04 23.98 -24.21
CA HIS A 199 -19.37 25.20 -23.45
C HIS A 199 -20.14 24.99 -22.13
N ALA A 200 -20.05 23.82 -21.49
CA ALA A 200 -20.83 23.49 -20.28
C ALA A 200 -20.04 22.93 -19.09
N GLU A 201 -18.70 23.00 -19.10
CA GLU A 201 -17.82 22.34 -18.12
C GLU A 201 -18.17 22.66 -16.66
N SER A 202 -18.25 23.95 -16.31
CA SER A 202 -18.55 24.37 -14.93
C SER A 202 -19.92 23.88 -14.45
N LYS A 203 -20.93 23.91 -15.34
CA LYS A 203 -22.30 23.47 -15.02
C LYS A 203 -22.34 21.94 -14.84
N LEU A 204 -21.68 21.18 -15.70
CA LEU A 204 -21.59 19.73 -15.61
C LEU A 204 -20.85 19.30 -14.33
N LYS A 205 -19.70 19.92 -14.05
CA LYS A 205 -18.94 19.68 -12.81
C LYS A 205 -19.80 19.93 -11.57
N GLY A 206 -20.57 21.03 -11.56
CA GLY A 206 -21.52 21.33 -10.49
C GLY A 206 -22.60 20.26 -10.30
N ILE A 207 -23.19 19.77 -11.39
CA ILE A 207 -24.19 18.68 -11.37
C ILE A 207 -23.60 17.38 -10.81
N ILE A 208 -22.36 17.05 -11.17
CA ILE A 208 -21.68 15.84 -10.69
C ILE A 208 -21.40 15.96 -9.19
N ILE A 209 -20.87 17.09 -8.72
CA ILE A 209 -20.61 17.34 -7.30
C ILE A 209 -21.91 17.23 -6.49
N GLU A 210 -22.98 17.84 -6.97
CA GLU A 210 -24.29 17.79 -6.31
C GLU A 210 -24.87 16.36 -6.32
N SER A 211 -24.66 15.61 -7.40
CA SER A 211 -25.08 14.21 -7.50
C SER A 211 -24.35 13.34 -6.48
N ILE A 212 -23.04 13.53 -6.31
CA ILE A 212 -22.23 12.85 -5.29
C ILE A 212 -22.71 13.21 -3.89
N ASP A 213 -22.96 14.49 -3.63
CA ASP A 213 -23.47 14.96 -2.33
C ASP A 213 -24.80 14.29 -1.95
N GLN A 214 -25.73 14.21 -2.91
CA GLN A 214 -27.03 13.56 -2.72
C GLN A 214 -26.95 12.04 -2.54
N ILE A 215 -25.93 11.39 -3.11
CA ILE A 215 -25.70 9.94 -2.96
C ILE A 215 -25.16 9.61 -1.56
N ILE A 216 -24.43 10.53 -0.95
CA ILE A 216 -23.86 10.34 0.39
C ILE A 216 -24.99 10.51 1.42
N SER A 217 -25.68 9.41 1.69
CA SER A 217 -26.74 9.33 2.68
C SER A 217 -26.21 9.54 4.11
N MET A 218 -27.10 9.94 5.02
CA MET A 218 -26.76 10.03 6.45
C MET A 218 -26.27 8.67 6.99
N SER A 219 -26.86 7.56 6.54
CA SER A 219 -26.42 6.22 6.92
C SER A 219 -24.98 5.90 6.47
N LEU A 220 -24.54 6.39 5.30
CA LEU A 220 -23.15 6.24 4.87
C LEU A 220 -22.22 7.09 5.72
N ILE A 221 -22.63 8.32 6.06
CA ILE A 221 -21.88 9.22 6.95
C ILE A 221 -21.68 8.55 8.32
N ASP A 222 -22.76 8.06 8.92
CA ASP A 222 -22.73 7.39 10.23
C ASP A 222 -21.82 6.16 10.22
N ARG A 223 -21.91 5.33 9.17
CA ARG A 223 -21.04 4.18 9.00
C ARG A 223 -19.56 4.58 8.88
N VAL A 224 -19.26 5.67 8.19
CA VAL A 224 -17.88 6.16 8.06
C VAL A 224 -17.38 6.75 9.38
N ILE A 225 -18.20 7.49 10.12
CA ILE A 225 -17.89 8.01 11.46
C ILE A 225 -17.52 6.86 12.40
N ARG A 226 -18.38 5.82 12.47
CA ARG A 226 -18.16 4.64 13.31
C ARG A 226 -16.89 3.90 12.93
N LYS A 227 -16.67 3.65 11.64
CA LYS A 227 -15.43 3.00 11.16
C LYS A 227 -14.20 3.82 11.55
N SER A 228 -14.20 5.14 11.26
CA SER A 228 -13.12 6.07 11.58
C SER A 228 -12.82 6.08 13.08
N PHE A 229 -13.85 6.15 13.92
CA PHE A 229 -13.70 6.10 15.37
C PHE A 229 -13.02 4.80 15.82
N LEU A 230 -13.50 3.64 15.34
CA LEU A 230 -12.92 2.33 15.66
C LEU A 230 -11.48 2.16 15.17
N ASP A 231 -11.08 2.84 14.09
CA ASP A 231 -9.71 2.81 13.60
C ASP A 231 -8.78 3.72 14.42
N LYS A 232 -9.29 4.84 14.94
CA LYS A 232 -8.53 5.80 15.76
C LYS A 232 -8.26 5.30 17.18
N ILE A 233 -9.20 4.58 17.81
CA ILE A 233 -9.03 4.10 19.19
C ILE A 233 -7.80 3.19 19.36
N PRO A 234 -7.03 3.31 20.45
CA PRO A 234 -5.72 2.63 20.60
C PRO A 234 -5.81 1.11 20.82
N PHE A 235 -7.02 0.55 20.88
CA PHE A 235 -7.24 -0.88 21.09
C PHE A 235 -7.32 -1.62 19.76
N GLN A 236 -6.65 -2.77 19.68
CA GLN A 236 -6.81 -3.68 18.57
C GLN A 236 -8.07 -4.52 18.79
N PHE A 237 -9.07 -4.34 17.93
CA PHE A 237 -10.24 -5.21 17.87
C PHE A 237 -9.94 -6.40 16.96
N HIS A 238 -10.42 -7.58 17.34
CA HIS A 238 -10.48 -8.67 16.39
C HIS A 238 -11.47 -8.30 15.28
N TYR A 239 -11.24 -8.77 14.05
CA TYR A 239 -12.08 -8.45 12.88
C TYR A 239 -13.58 -8.70 13.14
N ARG A 240 -13.90 -9.81 13.79
CA ARG A 240 -15.28 -10.16 14.20
C ARG A 240 -15.93 -9.12 15.10
N ASP A 241 -15.17 -8.53 16.01
CA ASP A 241 -15.68 -7.57 16.99
C ASP A 241 -16.00 -6.24 16.31
N LYS A 242 -15.13 -5.86 15.36
CA LYS A 242 -15.35 -4.69 14.52
C LYS A 242 -16.62 -4.89 13.69
N ASP A 243 -16.81 -6.05 13.10
CA ASP A 243 -18.02 -6.37 12.33
C ASP A 243 -19.29 -6.36 13.20
N GLU A 244 -19.25 -6.94 14.40
CA GLU A 244 -20.37 -6.90 15.36
C GLU A 244 -20.77 -5.46 15.68
N LEU A 245 -19.80 -4.61 16.03
CA LEU A 245 -20.04 -3.20 16.35
C LEU A 245 -20.56 -2.41 15.13
N MET A 246 -20.01 -2.67 13.94
CA MET A 246 -20.40 -1.97 12.71
C MET A 246 -21.83 -2.32 12.24
N ASN A 247 -22.35 -3.49 12.62
CA ASN A 247 -23.67 -3.97 12.24
C ASN A 247 -24.80 -3.55 13.20
N ILE A 248 -24.50 -2.79 14.25
CA ILE A 248 -25.53 -2.28 15.17
C ILE A 248 -26.32 -1.17 14.47
N GLU A 249 -27.60 -1.44 14.19
CA GLU A 249 -28.54 -0.50 13.58
C GLU A 249 -29.22 0.36 14.65
N CYS A 250 -28.61 1.51 14.96
CA CYS A 250 -29.14 2.54 15.86
C CYS A 250 -28.61 3.91 15.43
N ASP A 251 -29.02 5.00 16.09
CA ASP A 251 -28.38 6.30 15.90
C ASP A 251 -26.97 6.34 16.50
N ASN A 252 -26.22 7.42 16.25
CA ASN A 252 -24.81 7.50 16.66
C ASN A 252 -24.62 7.61 18.18
N ASP A 253 -25.57 8.18 18.91
CA ASP A 253 -25.44 8.38 20.35
C ASP A 253 -25.74 7.04 21.06
N GLU A 254 -26.79 6.35 20.64
CA GLU A 254 -27.10 4.98 21.08
C GLU A 254 -26.01 3.98 20.66
N TRP A 255 -25.41 4.16 19.48
CA TRP A 255 -24.29 3.34 19.02
C TRP A 255 -23.08 3.47 19.94
N LEU A 256 -22.77 4.70 20.38
CA LEU A 256 -21.64 4.98 21.26
C LEU A 256 -21.84 4.36 22.65
N ASP A 257 -23.07 4.38 23.17
CA ASP A 257 -23.42 3.71 24.43
C ASP A 257 -23.31 2.18 24.33
N ASN A 258 -23.74 1.60 23.20
CA ASN A 258 -23.55 0.19 22.91
C ASN A 258 -22.07 -0.17 22.80
N PHE A 259 -21.25 0.67 22.16
CA PHE A 259 -19.81 0.52 22.11
C PHE A 259 -19.20 0.51 23.52
N TYR A 260 -19.60 1.42 24.41
CA TYR A 260 -19.12 1.43 25.80
C TYR A 260 -19.47 0.16 26.55
N SER A 261 -20.70 -0.31 26.41
CA SER A 261 -21.18 -1.54 27.04
C SER A 261 -20.41 -2.77 26.52
N TYR A 262 -20.22 -2.87 25.20
CA TYR A 262 -19.41 -3.91 24.57
C TYR A 262 -17.98 -3.89 25.10
N PHE A 263 -17.36 -2.71 25.11
CA PHE A 263 -15.96 -2.55 25.51
C PHE A 263 -15.71 -2.92 26.98
N GLN A 264 -16.59 -2.47 27.89
CA GLN A 264 -16.50 -2.81 29.31
C GLN A 264 -16.66 -4.30 29.57
N SER A 265 -17.63 -4.95 28.91
CA SER A 265 -17.88 -6.39 29.07
C SER A 265 -16.71 -7.24 28.59
N LYS A 266 -16.03 -6.81 27.51
CA LYS A 266 -14.98 -7.59 26.87
C LYS A 266 -13.61 -7.43 27.51
N PHE A 267 -13.22 -6.20 27.86
CA PHE A 267 -11.88 -5.89 28.34
C PHE A 267 -11.79 -5.75 29.86
N TRP A 268 -12.90 -5.82 30.59
CA TRP A 268 -12.96 -5.78 32.07
C TRP A 268 -12.26 -4.54 32.67
N ILE A 269 -12.20 -3.43 31.92
CA ILE A 269 -11.49 -2.21 32.34
C ILE A 269 -12.37 -1.42 33.31
N LYS A 270 -12.04 -1.51 34.61
CA LYS A 270 -12.83 -0.96 35.72
C LYS A 270 -12.89 0.58 35.80
N ASN A 271 -12.23 1.30 34.89
CA ASN A 271 -12.18 2.77 34.82
C ASN A 271 -12.12 3.26 33.36
N PHE A 272 -12.94 2.70 32.48
CA PHE A 272 -13.01 3.13 31.10
C PHE A 272 -13.47 4.60 31.03
N LYS A 273 -12.55 5.51 30.69
CA LYS A 273 -12.82 6.96 30.62
C LYS A 273 -13.66 7.27 29.37
N THR A 274 -14.97 7.08 29.47
CA THR A 274 -15.95 7.35 28.39
C THR A 274 -15.82 8.78 27.85
N GLU A 275 -15.48 9.76 28.68
CA GLU A 275 -15.33 11.16 28.26
C GLU A 275 -14.31 11.36 27.12
N ASN A 276 -13.17 10.66 27.14
CA ASN A 276 -12.16 10.80 26.09
C ASN A 276 -12.63 10.20 24.76
N TYR A 277 -13.32 9.07 24.81
CA TYR A 277 -13.87 8.43 23.63
C TYR A 277 -15.06 9.20 23.07
N GLY A 278 -15.89 9.79 23.93
CA GLY A 278 -16.97 10.68 23.52
C GLY A 278 -16.43 11.91 22.80
N LYS A 279 -15.37 12.55 23.32
CA LYS A 279 -14.70 13.66 22.63
C LYS A 279 -14.16 13.24 21.25
N LEU A 280 -13.46 12.10 21.17
CA LEU A 280 -12.93 11.57 19.92
C LEU A 280 -14.03 11.25 18.89
N PHE A 281 -15.16 10.70 19.36
CA PHE A 281 -16.32 10.39 18.51
C PHE A 281 -16.96 11.67 17.98
N GLU A 282 -17.17 12.67 18.84
CA GLU A 282 -17.71 13.98 18.45
C GLU A 282 -16.78 14.74 17.50
N GLU A 283 -15.46 14.72 17.73
CA GLU A 283 -14.48 15.26 16.78
C GLU A 283 -14.57 14.59 15.41
N THR A 284 -14.74 13.27 15.39
CA THR A 284 -14.90 12.49 14.15
C THR A 284 -16.22 12.82 13.44
N LYS A 285 -17.32 12.93 14.19
CA LYS A 285 -18.64 13.31 13.69
C LYS A 285 -18.60 14.71 13.08
N ASN A 286 -18.04 15.69 13.80
CA ASN A 286 -17.88 17.06 13.33
C ASN A 286 -17.04 17.14 12.05
N PHE A 287 -15.93 16.37 11.97
CA PHE A 287 -15.12 16.32 10.75
C PHE A 287 -15.94 15.85 9.54
N TYR A 288 -16.62 14.71 9.64
CA TYR A 288 -17.33 14.11 8.51
C TYR A 288 -18.59 14.88 8.09
N GLN A 289 -19.29 15.50 9.04
CA GLN A 289 -20.47 16.31 8.77
C GLN A 289 -20.14 17.68 8.17
N SER A 290 -18.93 18.21 8.44
CA SER A 290 -18.48 19.51 7.92
C SER A 290 -17.69 19.44 6.60
N VAL A 291 -17.54 18.26 6.00
CA VAL A 291 -16.81 18.09 4.74
C VAL A 291 -17.49 18.87 3.61
N ASP A 292 -16.75 19.79 3.01
CA ASP A 292 -17.18 20.54 1.83
C ASP A 292 -17.57 19.60 0.68
N LYS A 293 -18.70 19.88 0.02
CA LYS A 293 -19.24 19.05 -1.05
C LYS A 293 -18.28 18.81 -2.21
N GLN A 294 -17.40 19.78 -2.51
CA GLN A 294 -16.37 19.63 -3.56
C GLN A 294 -15.27 18.62 -3.19
N LYS A 295 -15.13 18.29 -1.90
CA LYS A 295 -14.12 17.34 -1.39
C LYS A 295 -14.71 15.98 -0.99
N LYS A 296 -16.03 15.86 -0.88
CA LYS A 296 -16.69 14.60 -0.46
C LYS A 296 -16.29 13.40 -1.31
N TRP A 297 -16.15 13.57 -2.62
CA TRP A 297 -15.71 12.51 -3.53
C TRP A 297 -14.31 11.98 -3.24
N LYS A 298 -13.45 12.73 -2.52
CA LYS A 298 -12.11 12.26 -2.11
C LYS A 298 -12.13 11.52 -0.77
N ILE A 299 -13.06 11.88 0.12
CA ILE A 299 -13.03 11.52 1.55
C ILE A 299 -13.94 10.33 1.88
N PHE A 300 -15.06 10.20 1.18
CA PHE A 300 -16.03 9.13 1.40
C PHE A 300 -15.74 7.90 0.52
N PRO A 301 -16.16 6.68 0.91
CA PRO A 301 -15.85 5.44 0.17
C PRO A 301 -16.35 5.43 -1.28
N GLY A 302 -15.41 5.51 -2.23
CA GLY A 302 -15.68 5.49 -3.66
C GLY A 302 -16.40 4.21 -4.13
N LYS A 303 -16.13 3.05 -3.53
CA LYS A 303 -16.80 1.78 -3.84
C LYS A 303 -18.30 1.79 -3.56
N ASN A 304 -18.74 2.63 -2.63
CA ASN A 304 -20.15 2.83 -2.33
C ASN A 304 -20.78 3.89 -3.23
N ILE A 305 -20.05 4.96 -3.54
CA ILE A 305 -20.56 6.11 -4.31
C ILE A 305 -20.59 5.80 -5.81
N ARG A 306 -19.52 5.23 -6.37
CA ARG A 306 -19.34 4.98 -7.81
C ARG A 306 -20.52 4.26 -8.47
N PRO A 307 -21.02 3.10 -7.99
CA PRO A 307 -22.12 2.41 -8.67
C PRO A 307 -23.39 3.27 -8.71
N LEU A 308 -23.74 3.93 -7.60
CA LEU A 308 -24.91 4.80 -7.50
C LEU A 308 -24.79 6.04 -8.38
N LEU A 309 -23.58 6.62 -8.47
CA LEU A 309 -23.32 7.77 -9.33
C LEU A 309 -23.48 7.40 -10.80
N PHE A 310 -22.93 6.26 -11.21
CA PHE A 310 -22.99 5.82 -12.60
C PHE A 310 -24.42 5.47 -13.01
N GLU A 311 -25.20 4.84 -12.12
CA GLU A 311 -26.62 4.60 -12.32
C GLU A 311 -27.40 5.92 -12.47
N LYS A 312 -27.21 6.87 -11.55
CA LYS A 312 -27.86 8.18 -11.62
C LYS A 312 -27.50 8.98 -12.87
N LEU A 313 -26.24 8.97 -13.28
CA LEU A 313 -25.80 9.63 -14.52
C LEU A 313 -26.38 8.93 -15.74
N LYS A 314 -26.50 7.60 -15.73
CA LYS A 314 -27.17 6.84 -16.79
C LYS A 314 -28.65 7.19 -16.90
N GLU A 315 -29.36 7.34 -15.79
CA GLU A 315 -30.77 7.74 -15.81
C GLU A 315 -30.95 9.20 -16.29
N THR A 316 -30.10 10.09 -15.80
CA THR A 316 -30.22 11.54 -16.05
C THR A 316 -29.79 11.91 -17.47
N LEU A 317 -28.69 11.34 -17.95
CA LEU A 317 -28.06 11.70 -19.22
C LEU A 317 -28.29 10.65 -20.32
N LYS A 318 -28.81 9.46 -19.98
CA LYS A 318 -28.94 8.31 -20.90
C LYS A 318 -27.60 7.82 -21.47
N ILE A 319 -26.52 8.01 -20.73
CA ILE A 319 -25.14 7.64 -21.13
C ILE A 319 -24.65 6.51 -20.22
N SER A 320 -24.03 5.50 -20.82
CA SER A 320 -23.25 4.51 -20.08
C SER A 320 -21.80 4.98 -20.01
N ILE A 321 -21.20 4.97 -18.83
CA ILE A 321 -19.80 5.36 -18.65
C ILE A 321 -18.95 4.08 -18.63
N PRO A 322 -18.25 3.72 -19.72
CA PRO A 322 -17.36 2.57 -19.75
C PRO A 322 -16.12 2.86 -18.90
N LEU A 323 -15.74 1.88 -18.08
CA LEU A 323 -14.59 2.04 -17.18
C LEU A 323 -13.28 2.16 -17.97
N GLU A 324 -13.13 1.41 -19.06
CA GLU A 324 -11.89 1.46 -19.87
C GLU A 324 -11.61 2.87 -20.41
N LYS A 325 -12.65 3.57 -20.87
CA LYS A 325 -12.50 4.94 -21.40
C LYS A 325 -12.16 5.95 -20.30
N LEU A 326 -12.68 5.76 -19.08
CA LEU A 326 -12.26 6.57 -17.94
C LEU A 326 -10.80 6.30 -17.57
N GLU A 327 -10.35 5.04 -17.58
CA GLU A 327 -8.95 4.68 -17.31
C GLU A 327 -8.00 5.31 -18.35
N GLU A 328 -8.40 5.38 -19.62
CA GLU A 328 -7.65 6.10 -20.66
C GLU A 328 -7.51 7.59 -20.32
N LEU A 329 -8.63 8.25 -19.98
CA LEU A 329 -8.65 9.67 -19.61
C LEU A 329 -7.93 9.95 -18.28
N MET A 330 -7.83 8.98 -17.38
CA MET A 330 -7.07 9.10 -16.13
C MET A 330 -5.59 9.36 -16.39
N LYS A 331 -5.02 8.81 -17.47
CA LYS A 331 -3.62 9.07 -17.84
C LYS A 331 -3.37 10.53 -18.13
N GLU A 332 -4.38 11.25 -18.62
CA GLU A 332 -4.29 12.67 -18.99
C GLU A 332 -4.77 13.62 -17.89
N ASN A 333 -5.56 13.12 -16.94
CA ASN A 333 -6.14 13.89 -15.85
C ASN A 333 -5.05 14.52 -14.95
N GLN A 334 -5.07 15.85 -14.82
CA GLN A 334 -4.06 16.61 -14.10
C GLN A 334 -3.93 16.18 -12.63
N PHE A 335 -5.05 16.01 -11.92
CA PHE A 335 -5.04 15.54 -10.53
C PHE A 335 -4.39 14.15 -10.40
N VAL A 336 -4.72 13.20 -11.28
CA VAL A 336 -4.12 11.85 -11.25
C VAL A 336 -2.62 11.91 -11.55
N LYS A 337 -2.20 12.73 -12.51
CA LYS A 337 -0.77 12.92 -12.83
C LYS A 337 0.00 13.46 -11.64
N GLU A 338 -0.37 14.64 -11.14
CA GLU A 338 0.40 15.37 -10.13
C GLU A 338 0.34 14.69 -8.75
N GLU A 339 -0.83 14.20 -8.34
CA GLU A 339 -1.03 13.74 -6.97
C GLU A 339 -0.76 12.25 -6.76
N LEU A 340 -0.64 11.46 -7.84
CA LEU A 340 -0.41 10.02 -7.79
C LEU A 340 0.76 9.57 -8.68
N LEU A 341 0.66 9.76 -10.00
CA LEU A 341 1.64 9.16 -10.92
C LEU A 341 3.04 9.77 -10.76
N GLU A 342 3.14 11.09 -10.68
CA GLU A 342 4.43 11.77 -10.47
C GLU A 342 5.08 11.39 -9.14
N LYS A 343 4.29 11.21 -8.08
CA LYS A 343 4.83 10.76 -6.78
C LYS A 343 5.40 9.34 -6.87
N ILE A 344 4.71 8.44 -7.56
CA ILE A 344 5.21 7.07 -7.78
C ILE A 344 6.47 7.11 -8.64
N ILE A 345 6.48 7.87 -9.73
CA ILE A 345 7.63 7.98 -10.63
C ILE A 345 8.85 8.54 -9.89
N ASN A 346 8.68 9.66 -9.19
CA ASN A 346 9.74 10.33 -8.45
C ASN A 346 10.37 9.42 -7.39
N HIS A 347 9.58 8.53 -6.77
CA HIS A 347 10.08 7.57 -5.78
C HIS A 347 11.17 6.63 -6.33
N PHE A 348 11.08 6.23 -7.59
CA PHE A 348 12.03 5.26 -8.18
C PHE A 348 13.13 5.90 -9.02
N THR A 349 12.94 7.14 -9.47
CA THR A 349 13.94 7.89 -10.27
C THR A 349 15.00 8.62 -9.44
N ILE A 350 14.71 8.86 -8.16
CA ILE A 350 15.67 9.36 -7.16
C ILE A 350 16.45 8.16 -6.59
#